data_AF-X1L6X2-F1
#
_entry.id   AF-X1L6X2-F1
#
_cell.length_a   1.000
_cell.length_b   1.000
_cell.length_c   1.000
_cell.angle_alpha   90.00
_cell.angle_beta   90.00
_cell.angle_gamma   90.00
#
_symmetry.space_group_name_H-M   'P 1'
#
loop_
_entity.id
_entity.type
_entity.pdbx_description
1 polymer ?
#
loop_
_entity_poly.entity_id
_entity_poly.type
_entity_poly.pdbx_seq_one_letter_code
_entity_poly.pdbx_strand_id
1 'polypeptide(L)' 'GRIWMETVKGERFSDIRVEQALEKGADIIAVACPYCFLNYRDSVLTMDKAEVIEVKDVSELVAEAM' A
#
# COMPACT_ATOMS: atom_id res chain seq x y z
N GLY A 1 12.41 -9.19 5.25
CA GLY A 1 12.33 -10.67 5.14
C GLY A 1 11.46 -11.27 6.24
N ARG A 2 10.15 -10.98 6.21
CA ARG A 2 9.15 -11.60 7.11
C ARG A 2 7.81 -11.89 6.42
N ILE A 3 7.78 -11.97 5.08
CA ILE A 3 6.50 -12.14 4.35
C ILE A 3 5.76 -13.42 4.73
N TRP A 4 6.51 -14.48 5.04
CA TRP A 4 5.97 -15.79 5.40
C TRP A 4 5.83 -15.97 6.91
N MET A 5 6.08 -14.90 7.68
CA MET A 5 5.99 -14.90 9.13
C MET A 5 4.66 -14.24 9.49
N GLU A 6 3.78 -14.97 10.15
CA GLU A 6 2.48 -14.46 10.58
C GLU A 6 2.70 -13.25 11.50
N THR A 7 2.38 -12.08 10.96
CA THR A 7 2.37 -10.81 11.70
C THR A 7 0.91 -10.46 11.92
N VAL A 8 0.55 -10.11 13.15
CA VAL A 8 -0.82 -9.76 13.52
C VAL A 8 -1.29 -8.60 12.62
N LYS A 9 -2.55 -8.65 12.20
CA LYS A 9 -3.19 -7.58 11.43
C LYS A 9 -3.09 -6.26 12.21
N GLY A 10 -2.60 -5.20 11.58
CA GLY A 10 -2.33 -3.90 12.20
C GLY A 10 -0.89 -3.70 12.68
N GLU A 11 -0.10 -4.76 12.87
CA GLU A 11 1.32 -4.67 13.24
C GLU A 11 2.25 -4.78 12.02
N ARG A 12 1.70 -5.04 10.82
CA ARG A 12 2.48 -5.07 9.61
C ARG A 12 2.95 -3.66 9.28
N PHE A 13 4.18 -3.56 8.79
CA PHE A 13 4.73 -2.25 8.37
C PHE A 13 3.89 -1.59 7.28
N SER A 14 3.32 -2.37 6.36
CA SER A 14 2.43 -1.85 5.33
C SER A 14 1.13 -1.29 5.93
N ASP A 15 0.54 -1.94 6.94
CA ASP A 15 -0.67 -1.45 7.63
C ASP A 15 -0.43 -0.07 8.27
N ILE A 16 0.65 0.05 9.04
CA ILE A 16 1.05 1.30 9.70
C ILE A 16 1.29 2.42 8.66
N ARG A 17 1.87 2.08 7.51
CA ARG A 17 2.14 3.07 6.45
C ARG A 17 0.89 3.48 5.68
N VAL A 18 -0.06 2.58 5.50
CA VAL A 18 -1.38 2.90 4.92
C VAL A 18 -2.11 3.88 5.83
N GLU A 19 -2.11 3.65 7.15
CA GLU A 19 -2.70 4.60 8.11
C GLU A 19 -2.03 5.97 8.05
N GLN A 20 -0.69 6.02 8.05
CA GLN A 20 0.04 7.28 7.91
C GLN A 20 -0.29 8.03 6.61
N ALA A 21 -0.48 7.31 5.50
CA ALA A 21 -0.87 7.92 4.23
C ALA A 21 -2.29 8.52 4.29
N LEU A 22 -3.24 7.78 4.90
CA LEU A 22 -4.61 8.22 5.12
C LEU A 22 -4.68 9.45 6.03
N GLU A 23 -3.91 9.48 7.12
CA GLU A 23 -3.83 10.62 8.04
C GLU A 23 -3.32 11.89 7.36
N LYS A 24 -2.54 11.76 6.28
CA LYS A 24 -2.07 12.88 5.47
C LYS A 24 -3.03 13.25 4.33
N GLY A 25 -4.14 12.53 4.17
CA GLY A 25 -5.10 12.75 3.09
C GLY A 25 -4.53 12.39 1.72
N ALA A 26 -3.67 11.38 1.64
CA ALA A 26 -3.16 10.90 0.36
C ALA A 26 -4.20 9.99 -0.32
N ASP A 27 -4.51 10.27 -1.59
CA ASP A 27 -5.39 9.43 -2.41
C ASP A 27 -4.66 8.22 -3.01
N ILE A 28 -3.34 8.35 -3.23
CA ILE A 28 -2.51 7.36 -3.92
C ILE A 28 -1.20 7.10 -3.17
N ILE A 29 -0.89 5.82 -2.95
CA ILE A 29 0.44 5.34 -2.52
C ILE A 29 1.20 4.84 -3.75
N ALA A 30 2.20 5.60 -4.17
CA ALA A 30 3.10 5.21 -5.24
C ALA A 30 4.25 4.33 -4.72
N VAL A 31 4.53 3.21 -5.38
CA VAL A 31 5.65 2.31 -5.04
C VAL A 31 6.51 2.01 -6.27
N ALA A 32 7.80 1.74 -6.05
CA ALA A 32 8.74 1.38 -7.12
C ALA A 32 9.31 -0.04 -6.95
N CYS A 33 8.74 -0.82 -6.04
CA CYS A 33 9.19 -2.17 -5.73
C CYS A 33 7.99 -3.11 -5.83
N PRO A 34 8.06 -4.16 -6.67
CA PRO A 34 6.93 -5.07 -6.91
C PRO A 34 6.52 -5.82 -5.62
N TYR A 35 7.47 -6.03 -4.72
CA TYR A 35 7.20 -6.61 -3.42
C TYR A 35 6.39 -5.66 -2.53
N CYS A 36 6.76 -4.38 -2.50
CA CYS A 36 5.99 -3.37 -1.77
C CYS A 36 4.58 -3.26 -2.34
N PHE A 37 4.43 -3.26 -3.67
CA PHE A 37 3.11 -3.24 -4.31
C PHE A 37 2.18 -4.35 -3.80
N LEU A 38 2.67 -5.59 -3.76
CA LEU A 38 1.90 -6.72 -3.23
C LEU A 38 1.53 -6.55 -1.75
N ASN A 39 2.48 -6.13 -0.90
CA ASN A 39 2.21 -5.94 0.53
C ASN A 39 1.20 -4.82 0.79
N TYR A 40 1.36 -3.67 0.11
CA TYR A 40 0.43 -2.56 0.28
C TYR A 40 -0.96 -2.91 -0.24
N ARG A 41 -1.09 -3.61 -1.37
CA ARG A 41 -2.40 -4.08 -1.85
C ARG A 41 -3.05 -5.05 -0.86
N ASP A 42 -2.30 -6.01 -0.33
CA ASP A 42 -2.82 -6.94 0.68
C ASP A 42 -3.26 -6.19 1.96
N SER A 43 -2.45 -5.25 2.45
CA SER A 43 -2.80 -4.41 3.59
C SER A 43 -4.04 -3.56 3.34
N VAL A 44 -4.12 -2.87 2.21
CA VAL A 44 -5.27 -2.04 1.85
C VAL A 44 -6.56 -2.86 1.75
N LEU A 45 -6.49 -4.07 1.18
CA LEU A 45 -7.62 -5.01 1.12
C LEU A 45 -8.01 -5.52 2.50
N THR A 46 -7.03 -6.02 3.27
CA THR A 46 -7.30 -6.58 4.60
C THR A 46 -7.80 -5.54 5.58
N MET A 47 -7.42 -4.28 5.45
CA MET A 47 -7.89 -3.17 6.30
C MET A 47 -9.19 -2.52 5.82
N ASP A 48 -9.83 -3.04 4.76
CA ASP A 48 -11.05 -2.49 4.16
C ASP A 48 -10.87 -1.02 3.73
N LYS A 49 -9.69 -0.68 3.18
CA LYS A 49 -9.33 0.67 2.70
C LYS A 49 -9.22 0.77 1.18
N ALA A 50 -9.55 -0.30 0.45
CA ALA A 50 -9.42 -0.36 -1.01
C ALA A 50 -10.24 0.69 -1.77
N GLU A 51 -11.32 1.19 -1.18
CA GLU A 51 -12.13 2.27 -1.77
C GLU A 51 -11.65 3.67 -1.35
N VAL A 52 -10.71 3.77 -0.41
CA VAL A 52 -10.25 5.05 0.18
C VAL A 52 -8.89 5.45 -0.36
N ILE A 53 -8.00 4.48 -0.61
CA ILE A 53 -6.63 4.75 -1.05
C ILE A 53 -6.18 3.74 -2.10
N GLU A 54 -5.60 4.23 -3.18
CA GLU A 54 -5.12 3.41 -4.29
C GLU A 54 -3.62 3.15 -4.17
N VAL A 55 -3.17 1.96 -4.57
CA VAL A 55 -1.75 1.60 -4.61
C VAL A 55 -1.35 1.44 -6.07
N LYS A 56 -0.39 2.24 -6.55
CA LYS A 56 0.08 2.22 -7.94
C LYS A 56 1.59 2.06 -8.03
N ASP A 57 2.07 1.48 -9.13
CA ASP A 57 3.49 1.54 -9.43
C ASP A 57 3.85 2.91 -10.02
N VAL A 58 5.05 3.42 -9.71
CA VAL A 58 5.53 4.70 -10.25
C VAL A 58 5.57 4.73 -11.78
N SER A 59 5.79 3.58 -12.44
CA SER A 59 5.76 3.48 -13.89
C SER A 59 4.36 3.62 -14.47
N GLU A 60 3.32 3.14 -13.78
CA GLU A 60 1.92 3.33 -14.17
C GLU A 60 1.53 4.81 -14.09
N LEU A 61 1.95 5.51 -13.04
CA LEU A 61 1.71 6.94 -12.88
C LEU A 61 2.37 7.76 -14.00
N VAL A 62 3.58 7.39 -14.40
CA VAL A 62 4.25 8.04 -15.54
C VAL A 62 3.49 7.77 -16.83
N ALA A 63 3.04 6.54 -17.07
CA ALA A 63 2.28 6.17 -18.26
C ALA A 63 0.91 6.88 -18.34
N GLU A 64 0.23 7.11 -17.21
CA GLU A 64 -1.04 7.86 -17.15
C GLU A 64 -0.86 9.36 -17.42
N ALA A 65 0.33 9.91 -17.17
CA ALA A 65 0.65 11.32 -17.36
C ALA A 65 1.17 11.65 -18.78
N MET A 66 1.42 10.64 -19.62
CA MET A 66 1.86 10.79 -21.01
C MET A 66 0.67 10.95 -21.97
#